data_AF-A0A2D5ZAI7-F1
#
_entry.id   AF-A0A2D5ZAI7-F1
#
_cell.length_a   1.000
_cell.length_b   1.000
_cell.length_c   1.000
_cell.angle_alpha   90.00
_cell.angle_beta   90.00
_cell.angle_gamma   90.00
#
_symmetry.space_group_name_H-M   'P 1'
#
loop_
_entity.id
_entity.type
_entity.pdbx_description
1 polymer ?
#
loop_
_entity_poly.entity_id
_entity_poly.type
_entity_poly.pdbx_seq_one_letter_code
_entity_poly.pdbx_strand_id
1 'polypeptide(L)'
;MKRFSALLVLTVTFGVVACDSGHPDHDHDHGNGDHDHEQHEVSEHGHGARRELGRADVFEMSVTMAVFGAIEAGSESHLDIRVDGGDPSAIRAWIGVESGIGSVKTLLGRDGERYHGHIEVPDPIADGSRLWLVIQAKDGRRETASFEFR
;
A
#
# COMPACT_ATOMS: atom_id res chain seq x y z
N MET A 1 -30.45 -17.17 13.98
CA MET A 1 -30.17 -18.58 13.61
C MET A 1 -28.69 -18.69 13.28
N LYS A 2 -27.90 -19.28 14.17
CA LYS A 2 -26.43 -19.36 14.10
C LYS A 2 -26.04 -20.54 13.19
N ARG A 3 -25.30 -20.27 12.11
CA ARG A 3 -24.70 -21.31 11.27
C ARG A 3 -23.22 -21.40 11.61
N PHE A 4 -22.87 -22.45 12.35
CA PHE A 4 -21.50 -22.89 12.54
C PHE A 4 -21.03 -23.49 11.21
N SER A 5 -19.99 -22.92 10.62
CA SER A 5 -19.35 -23.51 9.44
C SER A 5 -17.91 -23.88 9.78
N ALA A 6 -17.58 -25.12 9.42
CA ALA A 6 -16.50 -25.91 9.95
C ALA A 6 -15.12 -25.48 9.47
N LEU A 7 -14.17 -25.66 10.40
CA LEU A 7 -12.73 -25.61 10.26
C LEU A 7 -12.25 -26.72 9.29
N LEU A 8 -11.50 -26.35 8.24
CA LEU A 8 -10.67 -27.27 7.47
C LEU A 8 -9.23 -26.78 7.57
N VAL A 9 -8.44 -27.44 8.41
CA VAL A 9 -6.99 -27.25 8.53
C VAL A 9 -6.32 -28.12 7.46
N LEU A 10 -5.65 -27.50 6.49
CA LEU A 10 -4.77 -28.18 5.54
C LEU A 10 -3.33 -27.75 5.84
N THR A 11 -2.63 -28.54 6.65
CA THR A 11 -1.18 -28.42 6.85
C THR A 11 -0.47 -28.96 5.62
N VAL A 12 0.18 -28.06 4.86
CA VAL A 12 1.11 -28.42 3.78
C VAL A 12 2.53 -28.22 4.30
N THR A 13 3.24 -29.31 4.51
CA THR A 13 4.68 -29.32 4.80
C THR A 13 5.44 -29.34 3.48
N PHE A 14 6.16 -28.26 3.15
CA PHE A 14 7.18 -28.26 2.12
C PHE A 14 8.55 -28.43 2.76
N GLY A 15 9.26 -29.46 2.32
CA GLY A 15 10.65 -29.72 2.68
C GLY A 15 11.62 -29.28 1.59
N VAL A 16 12.76 -28.78 2.09
CA VAL A 16 14.13 -28.81 1.55
C VAL A 16 14.44 -28.01 0.27
N VAL A 17 15.41 -27.09 0.36
CA VAL A 17 16.71 -27.16 -0.34
C VAL A 17 17.58 -25.98 0.12
N ALA A 18 18.77 -26.33 0.59
CA ALA A 18 19.87 -25.40 0.84
C ALA A 18 20.64 -25.18 -0.46
N CYS A 19 20.90 -23.92 -0.80
CA CYS A 19 21.96 -23.54 -1.71
C CYS A 19 22.83 -22.48 -1.03
N ASP A 20 24.06 -22.89 -0.76
CA ASP A 20 25.22 -22.08 -0.40
C ASP A 20 25.52 -21.09 -1.54
N SER A 21 25.72 -19.81 -1.21
CA SER A 21 26.13 -18.78 -2.17
C SER A 21 27.08 -17.84 -1.45
N GLY A 22 28.37 -18.01 -1.73
CA GLY A 22 29.45 -17.20 -1.18
C GLY A 22 29.34 -15.73 -1.60
N HIS A 23 29.59 -14.84 -0.64
CA HIS A 23 29.79 -13.41 -0.87
C HIS A 23 31.28 -13.15 -1.12
N PRO A 24 31.68 -12.54 -2.25
CA PRO A 24 32.89 -11.75 -2.28
C PRO A 24 32.61 -10.39 -1.64
N ASP A 25 33.31 -10.10 -0.54
CA ASP A 25 33.33 -8.78 0.09
C ASP A 25 33.88 -7.76 -0.92
N HIS A 26 33.04 -6.82 -1.34
CA HIS A 26 33.49 -5.60 -1.98
C HIS A 26 33.63 -4.53 -0.90
N ASP A 27 34.88 -4.30 -0.48
CA ASP A 27 35.28 -3.13 0.29
C ASP A 27 34.89 -1.86 -0.47
N HIS A 28 33.97 -1.09 0.10
CA HIS A 28 33.73 0.29 -0.30
C HIS A 28 34.50 1.20 0.67
N ASP A 29 35.62 1.72 0.16
CA ASP A 29 36.39 2.80 0.75
C ASP A 29 35.48 4.02 1.00
N HIS A 30 35.32 4.39 2.28
CA HIS A 30 34.65 5.61 2.69
C HIS A 30 35.60 6.78 2.51
N GLY A 31 35.68 7.28 1.27
CA GLY A 31 36.22 8.61 1.00
C GLY A 31 35.38 9.68 1.69
N ASN A 32 35.96 10.33 2.70
CA ASN A 32 35.40 11.50 3.39
C ASN A 32 34.94 12.56 2.39
N GLY A 33 33.62 12.76 2.29
CA GLY A 33 32.99 13.93 1.70
C GLY A 33 32.21 14.64 2.79
N ASP A 34 32.79 15.70 3.34
CA ASP A 34 32.09 16.72 4.11
C ASP A 34 30.93 17.26 3.25
N HIS A 35 29.70 17.02 3.67
CA HIS A 35 28.52 17.63 3.06
C HIS A 35 27.74 18.35 4.15
N ASP A 36 27.97 19.67 4.21
CA ASP A 36 27.14 20.61 4.94
C ASP A 36 25.67 20.44 4.54
N HIS A 37 24.84 20.08 5.52
CA HIS A 37 23.40 19.94 5.35
C HIS A 37 22.72 21.31 5.39
N GLU A 38 22.76 22.04 4.28
CA GLU A 38 21.85 23.16 4.02
C GLU A 38 21.08 22.98 2.71
N GLN A 39 20.07 22.11 2.78
CA GLN A 39 18.71 22.28 2.25
C GLN A 39 18.01 20.91 2.22
N HIS A 40 17.01 20.74 3.08
CA HIS A 40 16.06 19.63 3.05
C HIS A 40 15.16 19.80 1.82
N GLU A 41 15.67 19.44 0.65
CA GLU A 41 14.84 19.11 -0.50
C GLU A 41 14.75 17.59 -0.49
N VAL A 42 13.58 17.09 -0.09
CA VAL A 42 13.30 15.65 -0.11
C VAL A 42 13.48 15.21 -1.55
N SER A 43 14.49 14.39 -1.81
CA SER A 43 14.81 13.88 -3.15
C SER A 43 13.54 13.28 -3.78
N GLU A 44 12.93 14.03 -4.70
CA GLU A 44 11.72 13.60 -5.40
C GLU A 44 12.09 12.48 -6.37
N HIS A 45 11.98 11.24 -5.90
CA HIS A 45 12.08 10.07 -6.74
C HIS A 45 10.87 9.97 -7.68
N GLY A 46 10.80 10.76 -8.75
CA GLY A 46 10.07 10.44 -9.99
C GLY A 46 8.56 10.12 -9.95
N HIS A 47 7.82 10.41 -8.87
CA HIS A 47 6.43 9.96 -8.73
C HIS A 47 5.37 10.85 -9.40
N GLY A 48 5.76 11.99 -9.98
CA GLY A 48 4.81 12.99 -10.50
C GLY A 48 4.15 13.81 -9.39
N ALA A 49 3.28 14.77 -9.76
CA ALA A 49 2.67 15.67 -8.78
C ALA A 49 1.64 14.95 -7.90
N ARG A 50 1.62 15.27 -6.59
CA ARG A 50 0.62 14.77 -5.64
C ARG A 50 -0.76 15.34 -5.96
N ARG A 51 -1.76 14.49 -6.04
CA ARG A 51 -3.17 14.82 -6.25
C ARG A 51 -4.04 14.12 -5.23
N GLU A 52 -4.80 14.89 -4.48
CA GLU A 52 -5.79 14.37 -3.54
C GLU A 52 -7.03 13.88 -4.29
N LEU A 53 -7.52 12.69 -3.93
CA LEU A 53 -8.73 12.08 -4.49
C LEU A 53 -9.95 12.31 -3.59
N GLY A 54 -9.73 12.50 -2.29
CA GLY A 54 -10.78 12.87 -1.35
C GLY A 54 -10.52 12.36 0.07
N ARG A 55 -11.57 12.45 0.90
CA ARG A 55 -11.58 12.08 2.31
C ARG A 55 -12.78 11.18 2.61
N ALA A 56 -12.59 10.18 3.48
CA ALA A 56 -13.63 9.32 4.00
C ALA A 56 -13.49 9.16 5.51
N ASP A 57 -14.60 9.14 6.24
CA ASP A 57 -14.63 8.79 7.65
C ASP A 57 -14.84 7.27 7.79
N VAL A 58 -13.97 6.62 8.56
CA VAL A 58 -13.95 5.17 8.77
C VAL A 58 -13.75 4.90 10.26
N PHE A 59 -14.73 4.28 10.91
CA PHE A 59 -14.82 4.26 12.37
C PHE A 59 -14.75 5.69 12.97
N GLU A 60 -13.72 5.97 13.77
CA GLU A 60 -13.44 7.26 14.42
C GLU A 60 -12.31 8.03 13.69
N MET A 61 -11.82 7.47 12.58
CA MET A 61 -10.69 7.99 11.82
C MET A 61 -11.17 8.75 10.60
N SER A 62 -10.43 9.80 10.26
CA SER A 62 -10.50 10.41 8.95
C SER A 62 -9.38 9.89 8.07
N VAL A 63 -9.72 9.44 6.86
CA VAL A 63 -8.77 8.93 5.88
C VAL A 63 -8.77 9.83 4.65
N THR A 64 -7.67 10.54 4.41
CA THR A 64 -7.44 11.32 3.19
C THR A 64 -6.60 10.50 2.22
N MET A 65 -7.08 10.34 0.99
CA MET A 65 -6.42 9.58 -0.08
C MET A 65 -5.83 10.53 -1.12
N ALA A 66 -4.55 10.33 -1.45
CA ALA A 66 -3.88 10.97 -2.57
C ALA A 66 -3.08 9.95 -3.40
N VAL A 67 -2.82 10.33 -4.64
CA VAL A 67 -1.93 9.62 -5.55
C VAL A 67 -0.90 10.57 -6.11
N PHE A 68 0.23 10.06 -6.58
CA PHE A 68 1.16 10.83 -7.38
C PHE A 68 0.98 10.50 -8.86
N GLY A 69 0.88 11.53 -9.69
CA GLY A 69 0.68 11.39 -11.13
C GLY A 69 -0.70 10.89 -11.56
N ALA A 70 -0.79 10.45 -12.81
CA ALA A 70 -1.98 9.83 -13.38
C ALA A 70 -2.03 8.33 -13.03
N ILE A 71 -3.24 7.77 -12.98
CA ILE A 71 -3.44 6.32 -12.89
C ILE A 71 -3.67 5.80 -14.30
N GLU A 72 -2.71 5.02 -14.81
CA GLU A 72 -2.71 4.49 -16.17
C GLU A 72 -2.82 2.97 -16.16
N ALA A 73 -3.55 2.39 -17.11
CA ALA A 73 -3.72 0.94 -17.17
C ALA A 73 -2.37 0.24 -17.38
N GLY A 74 -2.13 -0.84 -16.63
CA GLY A 74 -0.90 -1.63 -16.73
C GLY A 74 0.35 -0.95 -16.15
N SER A 75 0.19 0.19 -15.47
CA SER A 75 1.27 0.88 -14.78
C SER A 75 1.27 0.59 -13.28
N GLU A 76 2.23 1.17 -12.56
CA GLU A 76 2.17 1.30 -11.11
C GLU A 76 1.72 2.72 -10.72
N SER A 77 0.94 2.82 -9.64
CA SER A 77 0.55 4.10 -9.02
C SER A 77 1.10 4.18 -7.60
N HIS A 78 1.61 5.36 -7.21
CA HIS A 78 2.08 5.62 -5.85
C HIS A 78 0.95 6.29 -5.05
N LEU A 79 0.55 5.63 -3.96
CA LEU A 79 -0.47 6.08 -3.04
C LEU A 79 0.14 6.81 -1.83
N ASP A 80 -0.50 7.90 -1.39
CA ASP A 80 -0.22 8.59 -0.13
C ASP A 80 -1.53 8.78 0.65
N ILE A 81 -1.62 8.15 1.81
CA ILE A 81 -2.81 8.13 2.65
C ILE A 81 -2.46 8.79 3.97
N ARG A 82 -3.24 9.77 4.40
CA ARG A 82 -3.16 10.35 5.74
C ARG A 82 -4.33 9.84 6.58
N VAL A 83 -4.04 9.39 7.79
CA VAL A 83 -5.04 8.99 8.78
C VAL A 83 -4.96 9.89 9.99
N ASP A 84 -6.06 10.58 10.30
CA ASP A 84 -6.19 11.41 11.49
C ASP A 84 -7.18 10.76 12.48
N GLY A 85 -6.95 10.94 13.78
CA GLY A 85 -7.89 10.54 14.83
C GLY A 85 -7.85 9.07 15.27
N GLY A 86 -6.93 8.26 14.74
CA GLY A 86 -6.76 6.88 15.19
C GLY A 86 -5.53 6.18 14.64
N ASP A 87 -5.41 4.90 14.99
CA ASP A 87 -4.22 4.07 14.71
C ASP A 87 -4.63 2.71 14.10
N PRO A 88 -4.83 2.63 12.78
CA PRO A 88 -5.19 1.38 12.14
C PRO A 88 -4.02 0.40 12.15
N SER A 89 -4.32 -0.87 12.43
CA SER A 89 -3.35 -1.95 12.43
C SER A 89 -2.80 -2.31 11.04
N ALA A 90 -3.59 -2.06 9.99
CA ALA A 90 -3.21 -2.30 8.60
C ALA A 90 -4.14 -1.54 7.65
N ILE A 91 -3.60 -1.09 6.52
CA ILE A 91 -4.39 -0.57 5.39
C ILE A 91 -3.97 -1.33 4.14
N ARG A 92 -4.95 -1.93 3.45
CA ARG A 92 -4.73 -2.58 2.15
C ARG A 92 -5.44 -1.82 1.05
N ALA A 93 -4.82 -1.73 -0.12
CA ALA A 93 -5.38 -1.02 -1.27
C ALA A 93 -5.50 -1.93 -2.50
N TRP A 94 -6.40 -1.57 -3.42
CA TRP A 94 -6.44 -2.04 -4.83
C TRP A 94 -7.15 -1.02 -5.72
N ILE A 95 -6.81 -1.03 -7.01
CA ILE A 95 -7.55 -0.32 -8.06
C ILE A 95 -8.36 -1.36 -8.83
N GLY A 96 -9.67 -1.16 -8.96
CA GLY A 96 -10.55 -2.07 -9.68
C GLY A 96 -11.99 -2.03 -9.18
N VAL A 97 -12.74 -3.10 -9.43
CA VAL A 97 -14.11 -3.26 -8.92
C VAL A 97 -14.12 -3.55 -7.41
N GLU A 98 -15.27 -3.36 -6.76
CA GLU A 98 -15.44 -3.53 -5.30
C GLU A 98 -15.02 -4.92 -4.78
N SER A 99 -15.26 -5.97 -5.56
CA SER A 99 -14.85 -7.33 -5.18
C SER A 99 -13.32 -7.51 -5.18
N GLY A 100 -12.60 -6.65 -5.90
CA GLY A 100 -11.16 -6.77 -6.18
C GLY A 100 -10.80 -7.93 -7.10
N ILE A 101 -11.77 -8.55 -7.78
CA ILE A 101 -11.50 -9.57 -8.80
C ILE A 101 -10.75 -8.92 -9.96
N GLY A 102 -9.61 -9.51 -10.33
CA GLY A 102 -8.75 -8.97 -11.40
C GLY A 102 -7.79 -7.87 -10.94
N SER A 103 -7.74 -7.55 -9.65
CA SER A 103 -6.84 -6.55 -9.08
C SER A 103 -5.80 -7.18 -8.16
N VAL A 104 -4.60 -6.61 -8.15
CA VAL A 104 -3.58 -6.92 -7.13
C VAL A 104 -3.86 -6.08 -5.89
N LYS A 105 -3.85 -6.72 -4.72
CA LYS A 105 -4.03 -6.06 -3.41
C LYS A 105 -2.69 -5.87 -2.73
N THR A 106 -2.39 -4.65 -2.31
CA THR A 106 -1.13 -4.31 -1.62
C THR A 106 -1.39 -3.88 -0.18
N LEU A 107 -0.51 -4.29 0.74
CA LEU A 107 -0.45 -3.76 2.10
C LEU A 107 0.42 -2.50 2.10
N LEU A 108 -0.07 -1.40 2.66
CA LEU A 108 0.66 -0.14 2.69
C LEU A 108 1.68 -0.09 3.82
N GLY A 109 2.84 0.50 3.53
CA GLY A 109 3.84 0.85 4.52
C GLY A 109 3.34 1.99 5.39
N ARG A 110 3.77 2.02 6.66
CA ARG A 110 3.37 3.06 7.61
C ARG A 110 4.56 3.95 7.97
N ASP A 111 4.31 5.24 7.97
CA ASP A 111 5.19 6.27 8.50
C ASP A 111 4.36 7.27 9.36
N GLY A 112 4.31 7.02 10.66
CA GLY A 112 3.48 7.79 11.60
C GLY A 112 1.97 7.72 11.27
N GLU A 113 1.39 8.86 10.92
CA GLU A 113 0.00 9.03 10.47
C GLU A 113 -0.17 8.84 8.95
N ARG A 114 0.93 8.70 8.21
CA ARG A 114 0.92 8.46 6.77
C ARG A 114 1.11 6.99 6.46
N TYR A 115 0.45 6.56 5.39
CA TYR A 115 0.61 5.25 4.80
C TYR A 115 0.89 5.44 3.32
N HIS A 116 1.89 4.76 2.80
CA HIS A 116 2.28 4.88 1.39
C HIS A 116 2.59 3.52 0.78
N GLY A 117 2.54 3.45 -0.54
CA GLY A 117 2.88 2.23 -1.25
C GLY A 117 2.61 2.32 -2.74
N HIS A 118 3.22 1.40 -3.47
CA HIS A 118 3.01 1.21 -4.89
C HIS A 118 1.91 0.18 -5.12
N ILE A 119 1.12 0.41 -6.16
CA ILE A 119 0.04 -0.50 -6.53
C ILE A 119 -0.02 -0.69 -8.04
N GLU A 120 -0.18 -1.94 -8.45
CA GLU A 120 -0.41 -2.29 -9.85
C GLU A 120 -1.82 -1.87 -10.28
N VAL A 121 -1.89 -1.18 -11.42
CA VAL A 121 -3.13 -0.76 -12.04
C VAL A 121 -3.53 -1.82 -13.07
N PRO A 122 -4.73 -2.43 -12.96
CA PRO A 122 -5.15 -3.46 -13.91
C PRO A 122 -5.13 -2.98 -15.36
N ASP A 123 -4.80 -3.89 -16.29
CA ASP A 123 -4.96 -3.69 -17.72
C ASP A 123 -5.86 -4.78 -18.33
N PRO A 124 -7.07 -4.44 -18.81
CA PRO A 124 -7.70 -3.11 -18.79
C PRO A 124 -8.24 -2.72 -17.41
N ILE A 125 -8.36 -1.41 -17.14
CA ILE A 125 -9.09 -0.91 -15.97
C ILE A 125 -10.60 -1.03 -16.25
N ALA A 126 -11.25 -2.00 -15.59
CA ALA A 126 -12.68 -2.26 -15.71
C ALA A 126 -13.57 -1.01 -15.43
N ASP A 127 -14.75 -0.97 -16.03
CA ASP A 127 -15.72 0.10 -15.76
C ASP A 127 -16.21 0.07 -14.31
N GLY A 128 -16.46 1.26 -13.75
CA GLY A 128 -16.81 1.41 -12.34
C GLY A 128 -15.65 1.13 -11.38
N SER A 129 -14.41 1.02 -11.88
CA SER A 129 -13.25 0.88 -11.02
C SER A 129 -13.05 2.11 -10.14
N ARG A 130 -12.70 1.84 -8.89
CA ARG A 130 -12.32 2.83 -7.89
C ARG A 130 -11.00 2.44 -7.25
N LEU A 131 -10.40 3.36 -6.51
CA LEU A 131 -9.33 3.05 -5.58
C LEU A 131 -9.99 2.68 -4.26
N TRP A 132 -9.79 1.44 -3.82
CA TRP A 132 -10.38 0.89 -2.61
C TRP A 132 -9.34 0.80 -1.51
N LEU A 133 -9.79 1.06 -0.28
CA LEU A 133 -9.03 0.82 0.94
C LEU A 133 -9.80 -0.14 1.84
N VAL A 134 -9.12 -1.15 2.39
CA VAL A 134 -9.58 -1.89 3.56
C VAL A 134 -8.77 -1.44 4.75
N ILE A 135 -9.43 -0.75 5.68
CA ILE A 135 -8.85 -0.25 6.92
C ILE A 135 -9.15 -1.26 8.02
N GLN A 136 -8.12 -1.77 8.68
CA GLN A 136 -8.26 -2.70 9.80
C GLN A 136 -7.94 -2.01 11.13
N ALA A 137 -8.93 -1.91 12.01
CA ALA A 137 -8.75 -1.41 13.37
C ALA A 137 -7.93 -2.39 14.24
N LYS A 138 -7.40 -1.90 15.37
CA LYS A 138 -6.59 -2.71 16.32
C LYS A 138 -7.33 -3.92 16.90
N ASP A 139 -8.65 -3.82 17.01
CA ASP A 139 -9.53 -4.90 17.48
C ASP A 139 -9.85 -5.95 16.40
N GLY A 140 -9.30 -5.79 15.19
CA GLY A 140 -9.48 -6.70 14.06
C GLY A 140 -10.70 -6.41 13.19
N ARG A 141 -11.56 -5.45 13.55
CA ARG A 141 -12.66 -4.99 12.67
C ARG A 141 -12.09 -4.38 11.40
N ARG A 142 -12.85 -4.53 10.30
CA ARG A 142 -12.48 -4.02 8.98
C ARG A 142 -13.63 -3.24 8.40
N GLU A 143 -13.29 -2.15 7.74
CA GLU A 143 -14.22 -1.35 6.97
C GLU A 143 -13.54 -0.92 5.66
N THR A 144 -14.36 -0.77 4.62
CA THR A 144 -13.88 -0.47 3.26
C THR A 144 -14.27 0.96 2.90
N ALA A 145 -13.30 1.75 2.42
CA ALA A 145 -13.53 3.05 1.80
C ALA A 145 -13.20 2.98 0.30
N SER A 146 -13.77 3.89 -0.49
CA SER A 146 -13.48 3.98 -1.92
C SER A 146 -13.41 5.41 -2.40
N PHE A 147 -12.57 5.64 -3.41
CA PHE A 147 -12.31 6.95 -3.99
C PHE A 147 -12.37 6.86 -5.50
N GLU A 148 -13.05 7.83 -6.11
CA GLU A 148 -12.97 8.05 -7.56
C GLU A 148 -11.57 8.56 -7.91
N PHE A 149 -11.03 8.09 -9.03
CA PHE A 149 -9.70 8.51 -9.49
C PHE A 149 -9.66 9.02 -10.93
N ARG A 150 -10.78 8.87 -11.63
CA ARG A 150 -11.04 9.36 -12.99
C ARG A 150 -11.80 10.68 -12.95
#